data_AF-A0A1J0RCF0-F1
#
_entry.id   AF-A0A1J0RCF0-F1
#
_cell.length_a   1.000
_cell.length_b   1.000
_cell.length_c   1.000
_cell.angle_alpha   90.00
_cell.angle_beta   90.00
_cell.angle_gamma   90.00
#
_symmetry.space_group_name_H-M   'P 1'
#
loop_
_entity.id
_entity.type
_entity.pdbx_description
1 polymer ?
#
loop_
_entity_poly.entity_id
_entity_poly.type
_entity_poly.pdbx_seq_one_letter_code
_entity_poly.pdbx_strand_id
1 'polypeptide(L)'
;MLVYLQQTTAYLAMLLIVSRTATGLVAGEHAHLFLNLCELLTAPTRIAQTAADTYAVKTDYLEILQLNTSLRYAEWRSKFAKPDKGKTRPQYQTPKQGEDTIQKKRWPDWIAAEEAIEEPNKAAAIEKRGGLGGASENARHIYLKLLQPVAEEAAAIHGDLITLTHETAEDTIPRIIAALNAGLFGKAESTVLALDNNILKNTATNHIQLCGSTGTSAKAEALVTIALCVCGNGASSGAQDLCISDQDNTQLDAELTNLNTLGQDLVARCQRSKRPITGAELTAAIGSLTTNFQTKATNM
;
A
#
# COMPACT_ATOMS: atom_id res chain seq x y z
N MET A 1 -38.80 -25.03 -53.99
CA MET A 1 -38.03 -26.16 -54.56
C MET A 1 -36.95 -26.49 -53.55
N LEU A 2 -37.27 -27.36 -52.62
CA LEU A 2 -37.05 -28.81 -52.68
C LEU A 2 -35.62 -29.17 -52.24
N VAL A 3 -35.64 -29.83 -51.09
CA VAL A 3 -34.59 -30.55 -50.41
C VAL A 3 -34.20 -31.82 -51.21
N TYR A 4 -33.00 -32.33 -50.91
CA TYR A 4 -32.54 -33.74 -50.95
C TYR A 4 -31.61 -34.22 -52.07
N LEU A 5 -30.35 -34.51 -51.69
CA LEU A 5 -29.73 -35.86 -51.57
C LEU A 5 -28.32 -35.67 -50.92
N GLN A 6 -28.05 -36.00 -49.64
CA GLN A 6 -27.69 -37.32 -49.05
C GLN A 6 -26.60 -38.10 -49.83
N GLN A 7 -25.58 -38.77 -49.25
CA GLN A 7 -24.99 -38.93 -47.92
C GLN A 7 -23.75 -39.88 -48.08
N THR A 8 -22.85 -39.93 -47.08
CA THR A 8 -21.81 -40.98 -46.79
C THR A 8 -20.50 -40.93 -47.62
N THR A 9 -19.25 -41.08 -47.14
CA THR A 9 -18.55 -41.60 -45.93
C THR A 9 -17.19 -40.85 -45.83
N ALA A 10 -16.63 -40.36 -44.71
CA ALA A 10 -16.26 -40.89 -43.40
C ALA A 10 -14.81 -41.44 -43.29
N TYR A 11 -14.04 -40.84 -42.36
CA TYR A 11 -12.85 -41.31 -41.60
C TYR A 11 -11.45 -41.39 -42.24
N LEU A 12 -10.59 -40.42 -41.88
CA LEU A 12 -9.25 -40.66 -41.30
C LEU A 12 -8.63 -39.36 -40.74
N ALA A 13 -9.34 -38.71 -39.81
CA ALA A 13 -8.70 -37.79 -38.87
C ALA A 13 -8.28 -38.64 -37.68
N MET A 14 -6.97 -38.93 -37.61
CA MET A 14 -6.34 -39.65 -36.53
C MET A 14 -6.70 -38.95 -35.21
N LEU A 15 -7.47 -39.63 -34.38
CA LEU A 15 -7.71 -39.28 -32.99
C LEU A 15 -6.35 -39.16 -32.28
N LEU A 16 -5.93 -37.92 -31.97
CA LEU A 16 -5.26 -37.64 -30.71
C LEU A 16 -6.31 -37.03 -29.78
N ILE A 17 -7.32 -37.83 -29.47
CA ILE A 17 -8.03 -37.66 -28.20
C ILE A 17 -7.00 -38.12 -27.17
N VAL A 18 -6.23 -37.17 -26.63
CA VAL A 18 -5.65 -37.36 -25.31
C VAL A 18 -6.85 -37.40 -24.37
N SER A 19 -7.43 -38.58 -24.23
CA SER A 19 -8.12 -38.97 -23.02
C SER A 19 -7.06 -38.77 -21.94
N ARG A 20 -7.09 -37.59 -21.30
CA ARG A 20 -6.60 -37.44 -19.94
C ARG A 20 -7.50 -38.37 -19.13
N THR A 21 -7.19 -39.66 -19.14
CA THR A 21 -7.38 -40.48 -17.96
C THR A 21 -6.76 -39.65 -16.85
N ALA A 22 -7.51 -39.41 -15.78
CA ALA A 22 -7.00 -38.70 -14.63
C ALA A 22 -5.86 -39.54 -14.04
N THR A 23 -4.66 -39.41 -14.61
CA THR A 23 -3.41 -39.69 -13.91
C THR A 23 -3.46 -38.81 -12.68
N GLY A 24 -3.31 -39.41 -11.50
CA GLY A 24 -3.27 -38.65 -10.25
C GLY A 24 -2.27 -37.50 -10.36
N LEU A 25 -2.48 -36.46 -9.55
CA LEU A 25 -1.61 -35.29 -9.57
C LEU A 25 -0.14 -35.71 -9.42
N VAL A 26 0.76 -34.98 -10.07
CA VAL A 26 2.20 -35.25 -10.01
C VAL A 26 2.96 -34.14 -9.28
N ALA A 27 4.15 -34.45 -8.78
CA ALA A 27 5.02 -33.46 -8.17
C ALA A 27 5.27 -32.27 -9.11
N GLY A 28 5.16 -31.06 -8.57
CA GLY A 28 5.36 -29.79 -9.27
C GLY A 28 4.19 -29.34 -10.16
N GLU A 29 3.09 -30.09 -10.25
CA GLU A 29 1.95 -29.74 -11.12
C GLU A 29 1.35 -28.36 -10.79
N HIS A 30 1.39 -27.96 -9.52
CA HIS A 30 0.88 -26.68 -9.04
C HIS A 30 1.96 -25.62 -8.79
N ALA A 31 3.20 -25.86 -9.21
CA ALA A 31 4.32 -24.93 -8.97
C ALA A 31 4.05 -23.52 -9.53
N HIS A 32 3.40 -23.41 -10.69
CA HIS A 32 3.04 -22.13 -11.28
C HIS A 32 1.99 -21.35 -10.45
N LEU A 33 0.99 -22.03 -9.88
CA LEU A 33 0.03 -21.41 -8.96
C LEU A 33 0.73 -20.96 -7.68
N PHE A 34 1.63 -21.80 -7.16
CA PHE A 34 2.38 -21.50 -5.95
C PHE A 34 3.26 -20.26 -6.07
N LEU A 35 3.90 -20.04 -7.23
CA LEU A 35 4.66 -18.81 -7.48
C LEU A 35 3.77 -17.55 -7.38
N ASN A 36 2.56 -17.60 -7.95
CA ASN A 36 1.61 -16.49 -7.88
C ASN A 36 1.12 -16.25 -6.44
N LEU A 37 0.89 -17.33 -5.68
CA LEU A 37 0.55 -17.26 -4.26
C LEU A 37 1.69 -16.65 -3.43
N CYS A 38 2.94 -17.03 -3.72
CA CYS A 38 4.12 -16.55 -3.00
C CYS A 38 4.36 -15.04 -3.14
N GLU A 39 4.09 -14.46 -4.30
CA GLU A 39 4.21 -13.02 -4.51
C GLU A 39 3.28 -12.24 -3.55
N LEU A 40 2.06 -12.74 -3.33
CA LEU A 40 1.08 -12.14 -2.43
C LEU A 40 1.37 -12.46 -0.95
N LEU A 41 1.71 -13.71 -0.63
CA LEU A 41 2.00 -14.16 0.75
C LEU A 41 3.23 -13.47 1.36
N THR A 42 4.16 -12.99 0.52
CA THR A 42 5.36 -12.26 0.97
C THR A 42 5.22 -10.74 0.87
N ALA A 43 4.15 -10.22 0.25
CA ALA A 43 3.95 -8.79 0.02
C ALA A 43 4.07 -7.91 1.29
N PRO A 44 3.57 -8.30 2.48
CA PRO A 44 3.72 -7.48 3.69
C PRO A 44 5.17 -7.17 4.06
N THR A 45 6.12 -8.05 3.71
CA THR A 45 7.55 -7.86 4.00
C THR A 45 8.23 -6.83 3.11
N ARG A 46 7.52 -6.37 2.06
CA ARG A 46 8.02 -5.44 1.02
C ARG A 46 7.35 -4.08 1.07
N ILE A 47 6.47 -3.81 2.04
CA ILE A 47 5.87 -2.50 2.23
C ILE A 47 6.91 -1.57 2.88
N ALA A 48 7.36 -0.54 2.17
CA ALA A 48 8.35 0.42 2.64
C ALA A 48 7.72 1.75 3.09
N GLN A 49 8.27 2.34 4.15
CA GLN A 49 7.96 3.69 4.65
C GLN A 49 8.38 4.76 3.64
N THR A 50 7.48 5.16 2.74
CA THR A 50 7.60 6.45 2.07
C THR A 50 6.92 7.51 2.93
N ALA A 51 7.62 7.94 3.98
CA ALA A 51 7.29 9.13 4.76
C ALA A 51 8.50 10.07 4.91
N ALA A 52 9.40 10.08 3.92
CA ALA A 52 10.56 10.97 3.91
C ALA A 52 10.30 12.30 3.18
N ASP A 53 9.38 12.34 2.21
CA ASP A 53 9.26 13.50 1.32
C ASP A 53 8.35 14.60 1.86
N THR A 54 7.40 14.27 2.75
CA THR A 54 6.48 15.28 3.34
C THR A 54 7.17 16.18 4.37
N TYR A 55 8.20 15.68 5.08
CA TYR A 55 8.90 16.43 6.13
C TYR A 55 9.92 17.42 5.57
N ALA A 56 10.58 17.10 4.45
CA ALA A 56 11.53 18.01 3.78
C ALA A 56 10.81 19.23 3.21
N VAL A 57 9.68 19.03 2.51
CA VAL A 57 8.92 20.12 1.85
C VAL A 57 8.32 21.12 2.84
N LYS A 58 7.91 20.69 4.04
CA LYS A 58 7.44 21.62 5.10
C LYS A 58 8.58 22.51 5.59
N THR A 59 9.77 21.96 5.76
CA THR A 59 10.96 22.72 6.17
C THR A 59 11.31 23.76 5.11
N ASP A 60 11.34 23.37 3.84
CA ASP A 60 11.66 24.26 2.72
C ASP A 60 10.65 25.41 2.58
N TYR A 61 9.34 25.11 2.68
CA TYR A 61 8.29 26.12 2.70
C TYR A 61 8.48 27.13 3.85
N LEU A 62 8.76 26.64 5.06
CA LEU A 62 8.99 27.51 6.22
C LEU A 62 10.24 28.36 6.06
N GLU A 63 11.31 27.86 5.44
CA GLU A 63 12.53 28.64 5.16
C GLU A 63 12.26 29.78 4.16
N ILE A 64 11.51 29.49 3.09
CA ILE A 64 11.05 30.51 2.12
C ILE A 64 10.20 31.57 2.84
N LEU A 65 9.30 31.14 3.71
CA LEU A 65 8.43 32.04 4.44
C LEU A 65 9.18 32.89 5.47
N GLN A 66 10.17 32.33 6.16
CA GLN A 66 11.07 33.06 7.05
C GLN A 66 11.87 34.13 6.30
N LEU A 67 12.41 33.80 5.12
CA LEU A 67 13.11 34.77 4.28
C LEU A 67 12.16 35.89 3.83
N ASN A 68 10.97 35.54 3.33
CA ASN A 68 9.95 36.53 2.95
C ASN A 68 9.59 37.42 4.14
N THR A 69 9.35 36.87 5.33
CA THR A 69 9.03 37.64 6.54
C THR A 69 10.19 38.55 6.97
N SER A 70 11.43 38.07 6.91
CA SER A 70 12.62 38.88 7.27
C SER A 70 12.76 40.15 6.43
N LEU A 71 12.38 40.07 5.15
CA LEU A 71 12.45 41.18 4.19
C LEU A 71 11.24 42.11 4.22
N ARG A 72 10.18 41.77 4.96
CA ARG A 72 8.97 42.61 5.06
C ARG A 72 9.24 43.83 5.94
N TYR A 73 8.57 44.91 5.57
CA TYR A 73 8.58 46.16 6.31
C TYR A 73 7.95 45.99 7.70
N ALA A 74 8.40 46.81 8.66
CA ALA A 74 8.03 46.69 10.08
C ALA A 74 6.51 46.77 10.32
N GLU A 75 5.79 47.59 9.55
CA GLU A 75 4.32 47.71 9.65
C GLU A 75 3.58 46.42 9.25
N TRP A 76 4.12 45.63 8.31
CA TRP A 76 3.54 44.32 8.02
C TRP A 76 3.79 43.34 9.17
N ARG A 77 5.04 43.32 9.66
CA ARG A 77 5.47 42.41 10.73
C ARG A 77 4.80 42.70 12.07
N SER A 78 4.44 43.95 12.34
CA SER A 78 3.74 44.35 13.57
C SER A 78 2.37 43.66 13.73
N LYS A 79 1.75 43.20 12.64
CA LYS A 79 0.52 42.40 12.67
C LYS A 79 0.68 41.06 13.39
N PHE A 80 1.90 40.55 13.48
CA PHE A 80 2.23 39.26 14.08
C PHE A 80 3.03 39.40 15.38
N ALA A 81 3.53 40.61 15.68
CA ALA A 81 4.34 40.89 16.85
C ALA A 81 3.58 40.61 18.15
N LYS A 82 4.31 40.20 19.19
CA LYS A 82 3.74 40.09 20.54
C LYS A 82 3.36 41.49 21.03
N PRO A 83 2.19 41.65 21.67
CA PRO A 83 1.81 42.94 22.23
C PRO A 83 2.75 43.37 23.37
N ASP A 84 3.25 42.41 24.17
CA ASP A 84 4.26 42.62 25.20
C ASP A 84 5.17 41.39 25.36
N LYS A 85 6.31 41.56 26.05
CA LYS A 85 7.22 40.46 26.39
C LYS A 85 6.50 39.40 27.23
N GLY A 86 6.50 38.15 26.76
CA GLY A 86 5.84 37.02 27.42
C GLY A 86 4.34 36.87 27.11
N LYS A 87 3.76 37.73 26.26
CA LYS A 87 2.39 37.55 25.75
C LYS A 87 2.38 36.67 24.51
N THR A 88 1.26 35.98 24.29
CA THR A 88 0.99 35.21 23.08
C THR A 88 0.84 36.14 21.89
N ARG A 89 1.25 35.68 20.71
CA ARG A 89 1.06 36.41 19.46
C ARG A 89 -0.43 36.50 19.09
N PRO A 90 -0.83 37.52 18.31
CA PRO A 90 -2.23 37.71 17.93
C PRO A 90 -2.77 36.53 17.12
N GLN A 91 -4.00 36.12 17.43
CA GLN A 91 -4.77 35.20 16.59
C GLN A 91 -5.39 35.96 15.42
N TYR A 92 -5.70 35.23 14.33
CA TYR A 92 -6.43 35.81 13.21
C TYR A 92 -7.79 36.37 13.68
N GLN A 93 -8.12 37.57 13.21
CA GLN A 93 -9.40 38.21 13.44
C GLN A 93 -10.04 38.54 12.10
N THR A 94 -11.30 38.16 11.92
CA THR A 94 -12.06 38.46 10.70
C THR A 94 -12.23 39.98 10.56
N PRO A 95 -11.74 40.60 9.48
CA PRO A 95 -11.93 42.03 9.23
C PRO A 95 -13.41 42.39 9.05
N LYS A 96 -13.76 43.65 9.35
CA LYS A 96 -15.13 44.18 9.13
C LYS A 96 -15.61 44.08 7.68
N GLN A 97 -14.67 44.00 6.73
CA GLN A 97 -14.94 43.96 5.29
C GLN A 97 -15.24 42.53 4.78
N GLY A 98 -15.16 41.52 5.65
CA GLY A 98 -15.36 40.12 5.30
C GLY A 98 -14.14 39.25 5.63
N GLU A 99 -14.33 37.94 5.59
CA GLU A 99 -13.26 36.97 5.84
C GLU A 99 -12.31 36.88 4.64
N ASP A 100 -11.01 37.08 4.91
CA ASP A 100 -9.95 36.73 3.97
C ASP A 100 -9.52 35.28 4.26
N THR A 101 -10.00 34.36 3.44
CA THR A 101 -9.77 32.91 3.61
C THR A 101 -8.30 32.54 3.42
N ILE A 102 -7.56 33.27 2.58
CA ILE A 102 -6.13 33.06 2.34
C ILE A 102 -5.35 33.50 3.59
N GLN A 103 -5.63 34.70 4.08
CA GLN A 103 -5.00 35.23 5.28
C GLN A 103 -5.30 34.34 6.50
N LYS A 104 -6.56 33.91 6.67
CA LYS A 104 -6.95 32.98 7.74
C LYS A 104 -6.16 31.67 7.68
N LYS A 105 -6.05 31.07 6.48
CA LYS A 105 -5.31 29.81 6.28
C LYS A 105 -3.81 29.96 6.58
N ARG A 106 -3.21 31.08 6.18
CA ARG A 106 -1.76 31.32 6.29
C ARG A 106 -1.32 31.95 7.61
N TRP A 107 -2.26 32.44 8.42
CA TRP A 107 -1.97 33.11 9.68
C TRP A 107 -1.04 32.31 10.61
N PRO A 108 -1.25 31.00 10.83
CA PRO A 108 -0.38 30.21 11.70
C PRO A 108 1.06 30.13 11.17
N ASP A 109 1.24 30.01 9.85
CA ASP A 109 2.56 29.93 9.24
C ASP A 109 3.31 31.26 9.33
N TRP A 110 2.61 32.39 9.17
CA TRP A 110 3.18 33.73 9.35
C TRP A 110 3.60 33.99 10.80
N ILE A 111 2.82 33.51 11.76
CA ILE A 111 3.17 33.56 13.18
C ILE A 111 4.45 32.76 13.44
N ALA A 112 4.52 31.52 12.93
CA ALA A 112 5.71 30.67 13.07
C ALA A 112 6.96 31.28 12.41
N ALA A 113 6.81 31.89 11.24
CA ALA A 113 7.90 32.58 10.55
C ALA A 113 8.38 33.80 11.35
N GLU A 114 7.48 34.59 11.92
CA GLU A 114 7.85 35.74 12.76
C GLU A 114 8.50 35.30 14.08
N GLU A 115 8.09 34.18 14.67
CA GLU A 115 8.75 33.56 15.84
C GLU A 115 10.19 33.15 15.52
N ALA A 116 10.41 32.51 14.36
CA ALA A 116 11.72 32.02 13.95
C ALA A 116 12.75 33.15 13.74
N ILE A 117 12.30 34.39 13.52
CA ILE A 117 13.17 35.55 13.26
C ILE A 117 13.22 36.56 14.42
N GLU A 118 12.51 36.31 15.52
CA GLU A 118 12.38 37.23 16.66
C GLU A 118 13.69 37.40 17.44
N GLU A 119 14.49 36.33 17.54
CA GLU A 119 15.76 36.37 18.26
C GLU A 119 16.80 37.26 17.58
N PRO A 120 17.67 37.95 18.36
CA PRO A 120 18.71 38.80 17.81
C PRO A 120 19.53 38.10 16.74
N ASN A 121 19.79 38.80 15.62
CA ASN A 121 20.56 38.33 14.47
C ASN A 121 19.94 37.18 13.63
N LYS A 122 18.79 36.59 14.01
CA LYS A 122 18.17 35.51 13.21
C LYS A 122 17.72 36.00 11.84
N ALA A 123 17.02 37.14 11.79
CA ALA A 123 16.60 37.74 10.52
C ALA A 123 17.80 38.01 9.60
N ALA A 124 18.86 38.63 10.13
CA ALA A 124 20.09 38.90 9.37
C ALA A 124 20.80 37.61 8.90
N ALA A 125 20.79 36.55 9.71
CA ALA A 125 21.36 35.25 9.33
C ALA A 125 20.55 34.58 8.20
N ILE A 126 19.22 34.65 8.26
CA ILE A 126 18.32 34.13 7.21
C ILE A 126 18.54 34.89 5.91
N GLU A 127 18.56 36.22 5.96
CA GLU A 127 18.86 37.06 4.79
C GLU A 127 20.23 36.75 4.21
N LYS A 128 21.26 36.56 5.06
CA LYS A 128 22.61 36.18 4.61
C LYS A 128 22.61 34.83 3.89
N ARG A 129 21.88 33.83 4.39
CA ARG A 129 21.70 32.53 3.70
C ARG A 129 20.99 32.68 2.36
N GLY A 130 20.02 33.61 2.28
CA GLY A 130 19.36 34.01 1.04
C GLY A 130 20.20 34.91 0.12
N GLY A 131 21.50 35.09 0.38
CA GLY A 131 22.40 35.87 -0.47
C GLY A 131 22.31 37.40 -0.29
N LEU A 132 21.61 37.89 0.73
CA LEU A 132 21.40 39.33 0.98
C LEU A 132 22.32 39.93 2.05
N GLY A 133 23.41 39.23 2.39
CA GLY A 133 24.42 39.71 3.33
C GLY A 133 25.05 41.02 2.83
N GLY A 134 24.75 42.14 3.52
CA GLY A 134 25.22 43.47 3.12
C GLY A 134 24.45 44.12 1.95
N ALA A 135 23.31 43.55 1.54
CA ALA A 135 22.47 44.13 0.49
C ALA A 135 21.84 45.47 0.95
N SER A 136 21.77 46.44 0.03
CA SER A 136 21.08 47.72 0.26
C SER A 136 19.57 47.52 0.43
N GLU A 137 18.89 48.50 1.04
CA GLU A 137 17.42 48.46 1.18
C GLU A 137 16.70 48.33 -0.17
N ASN A 138 17.18 49.01 -1.21
CA ASN A 138 16.62 48.88 -2.55
C ASN A 138 16.77 47.47 -3.11
N ALA A 139 17.95 46.85 -2.92
CA ALA A 139 18.18 45.47 -3.36
C ALA A 139 17.30 44.48 -2.59
N ARG A 140 17.12 44.67 -1.28
CA ARG A 140 16.20 43.88 -0.45
C ARG A 140 14.75 44.00 -0.93
N HIS A 141 14.32 45.21 -1.28
CA HIS A 141 12.96 45.45 -1.79
C HIS A 141 12.71 44.79 -3.15
N ILE A 142 13.70 44.85 -4.06
CA ILE A 142 13.65 44.12 -5.34
C ILE A 142 13.60 42.61 -5.10
N TYR A 143 14.44 42.10 -4.20
CA TYR A 143 14.45 40.68 -3.86
C TYR A 143 13.12 40.23 -3.28
N LEU A 144 12.52 41.01 -2.37
CA LEU A 144 11.19 40.72 -1.83
C LEU A 144 10.13 40.58 -2.94
N LYS A 145 10.16 41.47 -3.95
CA LYS A 145 9.25 41.38 -5.09
C LYS A 145 9.46 40.10 -5.91
N LEU A 146 10.72 39.71 -6.14
CA LEU A 146 11.06 38.48 -6.86
C LEU A 146 10.73 37.22 -6.06
N LEU A 147 10.78 37.30 -4.73
CA LEU A 147 10.48 36.18 -3.83
C LEU A 147 8.98 35.91 -3.71
N GLN A 148 8.11 36.91 -3.93
CA GLN A 148 6.66 36.73 -3.81
C GLN A 148 6.10 35.57 -4.65
N PRO A 149 6.33 35.47 -5.97
CA PRO A 149 5.80 34.35 -6.75
C PRO A 149 6.29 32.99 -6.24
N VAL A 150 7.56 32.89 -5.82
CA VAL A 150 8.13 31.66 -5.25
C VAL A 150 7.47 31.29 -3.92
N ALA A 151 7.22 32.27 -3.06
CA ALA A 151 6.53 32.05 -1.78
C ALA A 151 5.07 31.63 -1.98
N GLU A 152 4.39 32.16 -3.00
CA GLU A 152 3.03 31.76 -3.36
C GLU A 152 2.96 30.33 -3.89
N GLU A 153 3.89 29.94 -4.77
CA GLU A 153 4.00 28.58 -5.29
C GLU A 153 4.32 27.58 -4.17
N ALA A 154 5.28 27.91 -3.29
CA ALA A 154 5.61 27.08 -2.13
C ALA A 154 4.41 26.90 -1.18
N ALA A 155 3.60 27.96 -0.97
CA ALA A 155 2.38 27.89 -0.17
C ALA A 155 1.30 27.00 -0.80
N ALA A 156 1.17 27.01 -2.13
CA ALA A 156 0.26 26.12 -2.86
C ALA A 156 0.69 24.66 -2.71
N ILE A 157 1.97 24.35 -2.99
CA ILE A 157 2.55 23.00 -2.85
C ILE A 157 2.41 22.50 -1.42
N HIS A 158 2.68 23.35 -0.42
CA HIS A 158 2.50 22.99 0.98
C HIS A 158 1.02 22.66 1.31
N GLY A 159 0.09 23.44 0.74
CA GLY A 159 -1.34 23.20 0.88
C GLY A 159 -1.78 21.87 0.28
N ASP A 160 -1.32 21.55 -0.93
CA ASP A 160 -1.61 20.28 -1.61
C ASP A 160 -1.02 19.10 -0.82
N LEU A 161 0.17 19.27 -0.26
CA LEU A 161 0.83 18.25 0.55
C LEU A 161 0.10 17.99 1.87
N ILE A 162 -0.40 19.03 2.55
CA ILE A 162 -1.25 18.85 3.75
C ILE A 162 -2.51 18.06 3.37
N THR A 163 -3.16 18.39 2.26
CA THR A 163 -4.34 17.69 1.76
C THR A 163 -4.01 16.22 1.48
N LEU A 164 -2.94 15.94 0.74
CA LEU A 164 -2.50 14.58 0.44
C LEU A 164 -2.15 13.79 1.70
N THR A 165 -1.46 14.42 2.66
CA THR A 165 -1.12 13.81 3.96
C THR A 165 -2.38 13.51 4.76
N HIS A 166 -3.40 14.36 4.69
CA HIS A 166 -4.68 14.17 5.39
C HIS A 166 -5.53 13.08 4.71
N GLU A 167 -5.63 13.08 3.38
CA GLU A 167 -6.36 12.07 2.59
C GLU A 167 -5.78 10.67 2.78
N THR A 168 -4.46 10.57 2.96
CA THR A 168 -3.76 9.30 3.19
C THR A 168 -3.41 9.07 4.66
N ALA A 169 -3.88 9.93 5.58
CA ALA A 169 -3.53 9.87 7.01
C ALA A 169 -3.92 8.53 7.66
N GLU A 170 -4.93 7.88 7.09
CA GLU A 170 -5.41 6.57 7.51
C GLU A 170 -4.59 5.40 6.95
N ASP A 171 -3.90 5.58 5.82
CA ASP A 171 -3.15 4.53 5.13
C ASP A 171 -1.71 4.40 5.68
N THR A 172 -1.61 4.33 7.00
CA THR A 172 -0.35 4.06 7.67
C THR A 172 0.14 2.66 7.30
N ILE A 173 1.45 2.46 7.25
CA ILE A 173 2.04 1.14 6.95
C ILE A 173 1.57 0.02 7.87
N PRO A 174 1.47 0.24 9.20
CA PRO A 174 0.85 -0.76 10.07
C PRO A 174 -0.58 -1.13 9.66
N ARG A 175 -1.39 -0.16 9.21
CA ARG A 175 -2.76 -0.42 8.72
C ARG A 175 -2.79 -1.15 7.38
N ILE A 176 -1.91 -0.80 6.44
CA ILE A 176 -1.76 -1.50 5.17
C ILE A 176 -1.33 -2.95 5.42
N ILE A 177 -0.32 -3.17 6.27
CA ILE A 177 0.15 -4.51 6.65
C ILE A 177 -0.97 -5.28 7.35
N ALA A 178 -1.70 -4.67 8.28
CA ALA A 178 -2.83 -5.30 8.95
C ALA A 178 -3.93 -5.72 7.97
N ALA A 179 -4.29 -4.86 7.01
CA ALA A 179 -5.27 -5.19 5.98
C ALA A 179 -4.80 -6.35 5.09
N LEU A 180 -3.52 -6.35 4.69
CA LEU A 180 -2.92 -7.45 3.95
C LEU A 180 -2.94 -8.76 4.76
N ASN A 181 -2.49 -8.72 6.01
CA ASN A 181 -2.47 -9.88 6.90
C ASN A 181 -3.86 -10.47 7.11
N ALA A 182 -4.91 -9.64 7.18
CA ALA A 182 -6.29 -10.12 7.27
C ALA A 182 -6.68 -11.01 6.07
N GLY A 183 -6.36 -10.60 4.85
CA GLY A 183 -6.62 -11.41 3.65
C GLY A 183 -5.65 -12.59 3.47
N LEU A 184 -4.38 -12.41 3.83
CA LEU A 184 -3.34 -13.42 3.60
C LEU A 184 -3.36 -14.53 4.66
N PHE A 185 -3.60 -14.16 5.91
CA PHE A 185 -3.42 -15.00 7.10
C PHE A 185 -4.68 -15.07 7.98
N GLY A 186 -5.80 -14.50 7.52
CA GLY A 186 -7.14 -14.60 8.12
C GLY A 186 -7.47 -13.55 9.17
N LYS A 187 -6.49 -12.83 9.71
CA LYS A 187 -6.68 -11.73 10.67
C LYS A 187 -5.58 -10.68 10.59
N ALA A 188 -5.91 -9.47 11.04
CA ALA A 188 -5.02 -8.31 10.97
C ALA A 188 -3.71 -8.49 11.75
N GLU A 189 -3.80 -9.10 12.93
CA GLU A 189 -2.68 -9.38 13.82
C GLU A 189 -1.88 -10.63 13.44
N SER A 190 -2.42 -11.48 12.55
CA SER A 190 -1.75 -12.70 12.12
C SER A 190 -0.49 -12.39 11.33
N THR A 191 0.53 -13.22 11.52
CA THR A 191 1.73 -13.22 10.68
C THR A 191 2.03 -14.66 10.27
N VAL A 192 2.95 -14.83 9.33
CA VAL A 192 3.43 -16.17 8.94
C VAL A 192 3.82 -17.00 10.16
N LEU A 193 4.53 -16.42 11.13
CA LEU A 193 5.00 -17.15 12.31
C LEU A 193 3.92 -17.35 13.39
N ALA A 194 2.77 -16.71 13.25
CA ALA A 194 1.69 -16.69 14.24
C ALA A 194 0.34 -17.00 13.58
N LEU A 195 0.29 -18.07 12.79
CA LEU A 195 -0.95 -18.58 12.21
C LEU A 195 -1.77 -19.33 13.25
N ASP A 196 -3.08 -19.10 13.24
CA ASP A 196 -4.05 -19.73 14.14
C ASP A 196 -4.95 -20.70 13.36
N ASN A 197 -4.93 -21.98 13.74
CA ASN A 197 -5.72 -23.02 13.08
C ASN A 197 -7.23 -22.77 13.12
N ASN A 198 -7.76 -22.22 14.21
CA ASN A 198 -9.20 -21.92 14.31
C ASN A 198 -9.61 -20.81 13.35
N ILE A 199 -8.72 -19.85 13.12
CA ILE A 199 -8.94 -18.81 12.12
C ILE A 199 -8.81 -19.36 10.71
N LEU A 200 -7.76 -20.14 10.44
CA LEU A 200 -7.51 -20.69 9.11
C LEU A 200 -8.57 -21.71 8.69
N LYS A 201 -9.04 -22.56 9.61
CA LYS A 201 -10.08 -23.57 9.33
C LYS A 201 -11.48 -22.98 9.31
N ASN A 202 -11.68 -21.82 9.94
CA ASN A 202 -13.00 -21.22 10.15
C ASN A 202 -13.97 -22.26 10.75
N THR A 203 -15.01 -22.65 10.02
CA THR A 203 -16.00 -23.65 10.44
C THR A 203 -15.78 -25.03 9.83
N ALA A 204 -14.69 -25.23 9.09
CA ALA A 204 -14.38 -26.52 8.47
C ALA A 204 -13.96 -27.56 9.52
N THR A 205 -14.47 -28.78 9.37
CA THR A 205 -14.14 -29.93 10.22
C THR A 205 -13.33 -31.00 9.52
N ASN A 206 -13.02 -30.81 8.23
CA ASN A 206 -12.16 -31.69 7.45
C ASN A 206 -11.64 -30.97 6.20
N HIS A 207 -10.68 -31.58 5.52
CA HIS A 207 -10.04 -31.04 4.32
C HIS A 207 -11.03 -30.74 3.17
N ILE A 208 -12.01 -31.61 2.93
CA ILE A 208 -13.01 -31.39 1.86
C ILE A 208 -13.88 -30.17 2.17
N GLN A 209 -14.29 -29.98 3.42
CA GLN A 209 -15.05 -28.80 3.82
C GLN A 209 -14.19 -27.53 3.75
N LEU A 210 -12.91 -27.61 4.08
CA LEU A 210 -11.98 -26.49 4.02
C LEU A 210 -11.83 -26.00 2.58
N CYS A 211 -11.50 -26.91 1.67
CA CYS A 211 -11.11 -26.62 0.30
C CYS A 211 -12.26 -26.65 -0.70
N GLY A 212 -13.43 -27.10 -0.26
CA GLY A 212 -14.64 -27.22 -1.07
C GLY A 212 -14.70 -28.53 -1.86
N SER A 213 -15.93 -28.93 -2.16
CA SER A 213 -16.25 -30.03 -3.07
C SER A 213 -17.07 -29.52 -4.25
N THR A 214 -17.25 -30.34 -5.28
CA THR A 214 -18.08 -29.94 -6.43
C THR A 214 -19.49 -29.56 -5.96
N GLY A 215 -19.94 -28.36 -6.32
CA GLY A 215 -21.26 -27.84 -5.96
C GLY A 215 -21.37 -27.29 -4.53
N THR A 216 -20.27 -27.22 -3.77
CA THR A 216 -20.24 -26.56 -2.46
C THR A 216 -19.28 -25.38 -2.45
N SER A 217 -19.47 -24.47 -1.50
CA SER A 217 -18.55 -23.36 -1.27
C SER A 217 -17.40 -23.81 -0.36
N ALA A 218 -16.16 -23.54 -0.77
CA ALA A 218 -14.99 -23.66 0.09
C ALA A 218 -15.11 -22.72 1.31
N LYS A 219 -14.45 -23.09 2.41
CA LYS A 219 -14.35 -22.28 3.64
C LYS A 219 -13.00 -21.60 3.82
N ALA A 220 -12.04 -21.89 2.95
CA ALA A 220 -10.77 -21.21 2.88
C ALA A 220 -10.97 -19.73 2.47
N GLU A 221 -10.80 -18.83 3.44
CA GLU A 221 -10.92 -17.37 3.22
C GLU A 221 -9.56 -16.68 3.22
N ALA A 222 -8.57 -17.22 3.92
CA ALA A 222 -7.20 -16.72 3.94
C ALA A 222 -6.38 -17.29 2.80
N LEU A 223 -5.52 -16.47 2.18
CA LEU A 223 -4.68 -16.92 1.07
C LEU A 223 -3.75 -18.08 1.42
N VAL A 224 -3.24 -18.12 2.65
CA VAL A 224 -2.43 -19.24 3.13
C VAL A 224 -3.24 -20.54 3.22
N THR A 225 -4.53 -20.47 3.56
CA THR A 225 -5.43 -21.63 3.54
C THR A 225 -5.72 -22.08 2.11
N ILE A 226 -5.88 -21.15 1.17
CA ILE A 226 -6.00 -21.47 -0.26
C ILE A 226 -4.73 -22.15 -0.76
N ALA A 227 -3.55 -21.67 -0.36
CA ALA A 227 -2.28 -22.33 -0.67
C ALA A 227 -2.22 -23.75 -0.12
N LEU A 228 -2.70 -23.99 1.11
CA LEU A 228 -2.81 -25.34 1.67
C LEU A 228 -3.78 -26.23 0.89
N CYS A 229 -4.88 -25.69 0.38
CA CYS A 229 -5.82 -26.45 -0.45
C CYS A 229 -5.24 -26.87 -1.80
N VAL A 230 -4.33 -26.05 -2.36
CA VAL A 230 -3.69 -26.32 -3.65
C VAL A 230 -2.45 -27.19 -3.48
N CYS A 231 -1.66 -26.95 -2.44
CA CYS A 231 -0.34 -27.54 -2.27
C CYS A 231 -0.29 -28.66 -1.24
N GLY A 232 -1.19 -28.66 -0.26
CA GLY A 232 -1.15 -29.55 0.89
C GLY A 232 -1.52 -30.98 0.55
N ASN A 233 -0.96 -31.91 1.33
CA ASN A 233 -1.29 -33.32 1.18
C ASN A 233 -2.65 -33.64 1.85
N GLY A 234 -3.69 -33.80 1.04
CA GLY A 234 -5.05 -34.03 1.52
C GLY A 234 -5.39 -35.45 1.98
N ALA A 235 -4.55 -36.45 1.65
CA ALA A 235 -4.81 -37.86 1.95
C ALA A 235 -3.51 -38.68 1.99
N SER A 236 -3.49 -39.82 2.67
CA SER A 236 -2.30 -40.70 2.72
C SER A 236 -1.84 -41.22 1.36
N SER A 237 -2.75 -41.32 0.38
CA SER A 237 -2.46 -41.66 -1.01
C SER A 237 -2.28 -40.43 -1.92
N GLY A 238 -2.22 -39.23 -1.33
CA GLY A 238 -2.09 -37.97 -2.06
C GLY A 238 -0.73 -37.82 -2.72
N ALA A 239 -0.70 -37.03 -3.79
CA ALA A 239 0.55 -36.65 -4.43
C ALA A 239 1.38 -35.74 -3.52
N GLN A 240 2.68 -36.00 -3.50
CA GLN A 240 3.65 -35.23 -2.74
C GLN A 240 4.27 -34.13 -3.62
N ASP A 241 4.80 -33.09 -2.99
CA ASP A 241 5.53 -32.01 -3.65
C ASP A 241 4.76 -31.32 -4.79
N LEU A 242 3.44 -31.15 -4.61
CA LEU A 242 2.56 -30.57 -5.62
C LEU A 242 3.00 -29.18 -6.07
N CYS A 243 3.50 -28.36 -5.14
CA CYS A 243 3.81 -26.96 -5.40
C CYS A 243 5.31 -26.68 -5.45
N ILE A 244 6.11 -27.35 -4.62
CA ILE A 244 7.56 -27.19 -4.62
C ILE A 244 8.21 -28.44 -4.03
N SER A 245 9.45 -28.72 -4.46
CA SER A 245 10.23 -29.82 -3.90
C SER A 245 10.48 -29.65 -2.40
N ASP A 246 10.56 -30.78 -1.71
CA ASP A 246 10.86 -30.90 -0.29
C ASP A 246 9.83 -30.23 0.63
N GLN A 247 8.63 -29.86 0.15
CA GLN A 247 7.57 -29.30 1.01
C GLN A 247 7.17 -30.29 2.11
N ASP A 248 6.66 -29.78 3.22
CA ASP A 248 6.10 -30.66 4.24
C ASP A 248 4.87 -31.39 3.68
N ASN A 249 5.06 -32.68 3.38
CA ASN A 249 4.04 -33.56 2.82
C ASN A 249 3.23 -34.28 3.90
N THR A 250 3.36 -33.87 5.17
CA THR A 250 2.48 -34.35 6.24
C THR A 250 1.03 -34.11 5.83
N GLN A 251 0.20 -35.15 5.98
CA GLN A 251 -1.20 -35.07 5.62
C GLN A 251 -1.89 -34.01 6.49
N LEU A 252 -2.79 -33.21 5.90
CA LEU A 252 -3.72 -32.39 6.68
C LEU A 252 -4.52 -33.32 7.58
N ASP A 253 -4.38 -33.13 8.89
CA ASP A 253 -5.03 -34.03 9.84
C ASP A 253 -6.55 -33.84 9.82
N ALA A 254 -7.29 -34.84 10.31
CA ALA A 254 -8.75 -34.84 10.25
C ALA A 254 -9.39 -33.68 11.05
N GLU A 255 -8.69 -33.14 12.05
CA GLU A 255 -9.17 -32.05 12.92
C GLU A 255 -8.64 -30.67 12.49
N LEU A 256 -7.82 -30.64 11.43
CA LEU A 256 -7.12 -29.48 10.88
C LEU A 256 -6.22 -28.77 11.92
N THR A 257 -5.54 -29.54 12.79
CA THR A 257 -4.66 -29.00 13.86
C THR A 257 -3.24 -28.68 13.39
N ASN A 258 -2.88 -29.04 12.17
CA ASN A 258 -1.56 -28.78 11.60
C ASN A 258 -1.54 -27.70 10.50
N LEU A 259 -2.65 -27.00 10.24
CA LEU A 259 -2.72 -25.96 9.19
C LEU A 259 -1.66 -24.86 9.37
N ASN A 260 -1.43 -24.41 10.59
CA ASN A 260 -0.47 -23.37 10.92
C ASN A 260 0.97 -23.78 10.55
N THR A 261 1.34 -25.02 10.86
CA THR A 261 2.68 -25.56 10.64
C THR A 261 2.92 -25.77 9.16
N LEU A 262 1.97 -26.39 8.46
CA LEU A 262 2.05 -26.60 7.01
C LEU A 262 2.01 -25.27 6.25
N GLY A 263 1.18 -24.32 6.69
CA GLY A 263 1.09 -22.99 6.09
C GLY A 263 2.39 -22.20 6.28
N GLN A 264 3.02 -22.32 7.45
CA GLN A 264 4.34 -21.76 7.73
C GLN A 264 5.42 -22.34 6.81
N ASP A 265 5.45 -23.67 6.65
CA ASP A 265 6.39 -24.35 5.76
C ASP A 265 6.26 -23.86 4.31
N LEU A 266 5.03 -23.80 3.78
CA LEU A 266 4.78 -23.28 2.43
C LEU A 266 5.27 -21.85 2.27
N VAL A 267 4.93 -20.94 3.19
CA VAL A 267 5.37 -19.53 3.06
C VAL A 267 6.88 -19.39 3.24
N ALA A 268 7.52 -20.24 4.05
CA ALA A 268 8.98 -20.24 4.21
C ALA A 268 9.73 -20.57 2.91
N ARG A 269 9.08 -21.27 1.98
CA ARG A 269 9.63 -21.64 0.67
C ARG A 269 9.47 -20.58 -0.41
N CYS A 270 8.69 -19.54 -0.14
CA CYS A 270 8.56 -18.41 -1.05
C CYS A 270 9.84 -17.59 -1.10
N GLN A 271 10.30 -17.28 -2.32
CA GLN A 271 11.40 -16.35 -2.51
C GLN A 271 10.99 -14.95 -2.07
N ARG A 272 11.86 -14.29 -1.30
CA ARG A 272 11.61 -12.93 -0.80
C ARG A 272 12.39 -11.92 -1.62
N SER A 273 11.67 -11.02 -2.27
CA SER A 273 12.28 -9.85 -2.89
C SER A 273 12.57 -8.79 -1.82
N LYS A 274 13.73 -8.13 -1.92
CA LYS A 274 14.06 -6.94 -1.11
C LYS A 274 13.52 -5.65 -1.72
N ARG A 275 12.96 -5.71 -2.94
CA ARG A 275 12.43 -4.54 -3.63
C ARG A 275 11.06 -4.18 -3.03
N PRO A 276 10.85 -2.91 -2.67
CA PRO A 276 9.53 -2.44 -2.25
C PRO A 276 8.46 -2.80 -3.27
N ILE A 277 7.32 -3.28 -2.80
CA ILE A 277 6.15 -3.57 -3.65
C ILE A 277 5.30 -2.31 -3.78
N THR A 278 4.85 -2.01 -4.99
CA THR A 278 3.92 -0.89 -5.27
C THR A 278 2.47 -1.37 -5.28
N GLY A 279 1.52 -0.43 -5.12
CA GLY A 279 0.09 -0.76 -5.22
C GLY A 279 -0.31 -1.34 -6.58
N ALA A 280 0.32 -0.88 -7.66
CA ALA A 280 0.10 -1.40 -9.01
C ALA A 280 0.55 -2.87 -9.13
N GLU A 281 1.70 -3.21 -8.55
CA GLU A 281 2.23 -4.57 -8.55
C GLU A 281 1.40 -5.53 -7.70
N LEU A 282 0.94 -5.07 -6.54
CA LEU A 282 0.02 -5.85 -5.69
C LEU A 282 -1.30 -6.13 -6.44
N THR A 283 -1.86 -5.12 -7.12
CA THR A 283 -3.08 -5.26 -7.91
C THR A 283 -2.87 -6.23 -9.09
N ALA A 284 -1.74 -6.15 -9.77
CA ALA A 284 -1.41 -7.06 -10.87
C ALA A 284 -1.24 -8.50 -10.38
N ALA A 285 -0.60 -8.71 -9.22
CA ALA A 285 -0.45 -10.02 -8.61
C ALA A 285 -1.80 -10.66 -8.23
N ILE A 286 -2.72 -9.87 -7.65
CA ILE A 286 -4.09 -10.32 -7.38
C ILE A 286 -4.79 -10.71 -8.69
N GLY A 287 -4.75 -9.84 -9.70
CA GLY A 287 -5.36 -10.11 -11.00
C GLY A 287 -4.83 -11.39 -11.64
N SER A 288 -3.50 -11.60 -11.62
CA SER A 288 -2.87 -12.82 -12.13
C SER A 288 -3.35 -14.06 -11.39
N LEU A 289 -3.39 -14.04 -10.05
CA LEU A 289 -3.91 -15.16 -9.28
C LEU A 289 -5.38 -15.45 -9.65
N THR A 290 -6.22 -14.42 -9.75
CA THR A 290 -7.64 -14.61 -10.07
C THR A 290 -7.87 -15.26 -11.43
N THR A 291 -7.03 -14.98 -12.43
CA THR A 291 -7.13 -15.64 -13.76
C THR A 291 -6.83 -17.13 -13.74
N ASN A 292 -6.16 -17.64 -12.70
CA ASN A 292 -5.93 -19.09 -12.56
C ASN A 292 -7.16 -19.83 -12.01
N PHE A 293 -8.14 -19.13 -11.43
CA PHE A 293 -9.39 -19.75 -11.01
C PHE A 293 -10.25 -20.05 -12.24
N GLN A 294 -10.38 -21.34 -12.55
CA GLN A 294 -11.27 -21.81 -13.61
C GLN A 294 -12.62 -22.17 -13.00
N THR A 295 -13.70 -21.64 -13.57
CA THR A 295 -15.01 -22.24 -13.34
C THR A 295 -15.06 -23.53 -14.13
N LYS A 296 -15.38 -24.64 -13.45
CA LYS A 296 -15.77 -25.85 -14.16
C LYS A 296 -17.09 -25.56 -14.83
N ALA A 297 -17.05 -25.09 -16.08
CA ALA A 297 -18.22 -25.15 -16.94
C ALA A 297 -18.72 -26.59 -16.85
N THR A 298 -19.96 -26.76 -16.40
CA THR A 298 -20.67 -28.03 -16.52
C THR A 298 -20.57 -28.41 -17.99
N ASN A 299 -19.68 -29.34 -18.31
CA ASN A 299 -19.68 -30.03 -19.59
C ASN A 299 -21.08 -30.65 -19.72
N MET A 300 -21.93 -30.04 -20.55
CA MET A 300 -23.11 -30.71 -21.10
C MET A 300 -22.65 -31.64 -22.22
#